data_AF-A0AB36GTT3-F1
#
_entry.id   AF-A0AB36GTT3-F1
#
_cell.length_a   1.000
_cell.length_b   1.000
_cell.length_c   1.000
_cell.angle_alpha   90.00
_cell.angle_beta   90.00
_cell.angle_gamma   90.00
#
_symmetry.space_group_name_H-M   'P 1'
#
loop_
_entity.id
_entity.type
_entity.pdbx_description
1 polymer ?
#
loop_
_entity_poly.entity_id
_entity_poly.type
_entity_poly.pdbx_seq_one_letter_code
_entity_poly.pdbx_strand_id
1 'polypeptide(L)'
;MRNFRPRDAAFAAVWLIFLLPVLLQILLQPSYSTAQRTWAVIITAVFCAAYLVSFGTVHDYPRGWSHNHRVAIRWVILALIALAAVPSHGAWIVVFVPYLGALIAFTLPLKTAATIIAFTGLVASIPVWVYDRPRFVDLAIILFGWPLLILALGALSQREDTETALRHDLDLAQQREDIASDIHDLLGHTLTAINLKAEVARRLIDRDPTKAAAELEEISSLSRLSLAEVRSTVTRMKNPTFAGEIQAARRILETAGIQAHLPETLTQPRAHEDLFSWALRELTTNVVRHSGATQCWVILTEDSLQVTDNGNGFTEDATQALADGLTGLAGLRHRAEAVGGEVIAQRAEGVTTVLLALDGHRLIQQVR
;
A
#
# COMPACT_ATOMS: atom_id res chain seq x y z
N MET A 1 -16.95 -13.02 -21.81
CA MET A 1 -16.73 -13.23 -20.37
C MET A 1 -15.32 -12.75 -19.97
N ARG A 2 -14.93 -11.51 -20.32
CA ARG A 2 -13.52 -11.08 -20.21
C ARG A 2 -13.16 -10.53 -18.82
N ASN A 3 -14.13 -10.09 -18.00
CA ASN A 3 -13.87 -9.65 -16.62
C ASN A 3 -14.76 -10.36 -15.57
N PHE A 4 -15.01 -11.67 -15.76
CA PHE A 4 -15.62 -12.48 -14.71
C PHE A 4 -14.65 -12.64 -13.52
N ARG A 5 -15.09 -12.28 -12.31
CA ARG A 5 -14.33 -12.42 -11.07
C ARG A 5 -14.68 -13.75 -10.39
N PRO A 6 -13.80 -14.76 -10.42
CA PRO A 6 -14.09 -16.07 -9.84
C PRO A 6 -14.21 -16.02 -8.33
N ARG A 7 -13.53 -15.07 -7.66
CA ARG A 7 -13.60 -14.89 -6.19
C ARG A 7 -15.01 -14.51 -5.73
N ASP A 8 -15.63 -13.52 -6.38
CA ASP A 8 -16.98 -13.04 -6.05
C ASP A 8 -18.03 -14.14 -6.28
N ALA A 9 -17.88 -14.88 -7.38
CA ALA A 9 -18.74 -16.03 -7.68
C ALA A 9 -18.52 -17.19 -6.70
N ALA A 10 -17.28 -17.47 -6.30
CA ALA A 10 -16.97 -18.53 -5.33
C ALA A 10 -17.53 -18.22 -3.94
N PHE A 11 -17.44 -16.97 -3.49
CA PHE A 11 -18.07 -16.51 -2.26
C PHE A 11 -19.59 -16.71 -2.30
N ALA A 12 -20.23 -16.33 -3.41
CA ALA A 12 -21.66 -16.52 -3.62
C ALA A 12 -22.07 -18.01 -3.68
N ALA A 13 -21.21 -18.87 -4.24
CA ALA A 13 -21.48 -20.30 -4.43
C ALA A 13 -21.67 -21.06 -3.12
N VAL A 14 -20.96 -20.67 -2.04
CA VAL A 14 -21.06 -21.32 -0.71
C VAL A 14 -22.50 -21.37 -0.22
N TRP A 15 -23.27 -20.31 -0.48
CA TRP A 15 -24.65 -20.19 -0.02
C TRP A 15 -25.65 -21.00 -0.85
N LEU A 16 -25.29 -21.47 -2.05
CA LEU A 16 -26.18 -22.27 -2.89
C LEU A 16 -26.48 -23.66 -2.28
N ILE A 17 -25.68 -24.11 -1.31
CA ILE A 17 -25.94 -25.35 -0.57
C ILE A 17 -27.30 -25.34 0.13
N PHE A 18 -27.82 -24.16 0.51
CA PHE A 18 -29.13 -24.04 1.17
C PHE A 18 -30.33 -24.27 0.23
N LEU A 19 -30.12 -24.38 -1.09
CA LEU A 19 -31.15 -24.85 -2.02
C LEU A 19 -31.30 -26.38 -2.00
N LEU A 20 -30.27 -27.10 -1.56
CA LEU A 20 -30.22 -28.57 -1.61
C LEU A 20 -31.31 -29.25 -0.77
N PRO A 21 -31.61 -28.83 0.49
CA PRO A 21 -32.64 -29.49 1.28
C PRO A 21 -34.04 -29.43 0.63
N VAL A 22 -34.41 -28.29 0.05
CA VAL A 22 -35.69 -28.12 -0.65
C VAL A 22 -35.72 -28.98 -1.92
N LEU A 23 -34.61 -29.00 -2.67
CA LEU A 23 -34.51 -29.84 -3.86
C LEU A 23 -34.62 -31.33 -3.51
N LEU A 24 -33.92 -31.80 -2.47
CA LEU A 24 -34.01 -33.18 -1.99
C LEU A 24 -35.42 -33.52 -1.51
N GLN A 25 -36.09 -32.60 -0.82
CA GLN A 25 -37.48 -32.80 -0.41
C GLN A 25 -38.39 -33.04 -1.62
N ILE A 26 -38.28 -32.25 -2.69
CA ILE A 26 -39.07 -32.43 -3.92
C ILE A 26 -38.74 -33.77 -4.61
N LEU A 27 -37.45 -34.15 -4.64
CA LEU A 27 -36.99 -35.37 -5.30
C LEU A 27 -37.41 -36.65 -4.55
N LEU A 28 -37.39 -36.63 -3.23
CA LEU A 28 -37.65 -37.79 -2.38
C LEU A 28 -39.13 -37.97 -2.04
N GLN A 29 -39.95 -36.91 -2.11
CA GLN A 29 -41.38 -37.01 -1.80
C GLN A 29 -42.17 -37.75 -2.91
N PRO A 30 -42.92 -38.83 -2.58
CA PRO A 30 -43.67 -39.61 -3.56
C PRO A 30 -44.80 -38.84 -4.27
N SER A 31 -45.28 -37.74 -3.68
CA SER A 31 -46.37 -36.92 -4.22
C SER A 31 -46.02 -36.14 -5.48
N TYR A 32 -44.73 -35.97 -5.80
CA TYR A 32 -44.29 -35.23 -6.99
C TYR A 32 -44.16 -36.12 -8.22
N SER A 33 -44.69 -35.64 -9.34
CA SER A 33 -44.53 -36.28 -10.65
C SER A 33 -43.08 -36.21 -11.15
N THR A 34 -42.70 -37.12 -12.06
CA THR A 34 -41.38 -37.08 -12.71
C THR A 34 -41.12 -35.75 -13.41
N ALA A 35 -42.12 -35.17 -14.07
CA ALA A 35 -42.00 -33.88 -14.73
C ALA A 35 -41.69 -32.73 -13.76
N GLN A 36 -42.35 -32.70 -12.59
CA GLN A 36 -42.08 -31.70 -11.55
C GLN A 36 -40.67 -31.83 -10.97
N ARG A 37 -40.20 -33.06 -10.75
CA ARG A 37 -38.84 -33.34 -10.28
C ARG A 37 -37.79 -32.89 -11.29
N THR A 38 -37.97 -33.24 -12.57
CA THR A 38 -37.08 -32.79 -13.65
C THR A 38 -37.07 -31.26 -13.76
N TRP A 39 -38.24 -30.62 -13.69
CA TRP A 39 -38.33 -29.16 -13.72
C TRP A 39 -37.64 -28.51 -12.52
N ALA A 40 -37.79 -29.05 -11.31
CA ALA A 40 -37.14 -28.54 -10.11
C ALA A 40 -35.61 -28.54 -10.23
N VAL A 41 -35.02 -29.61 -10.77
CA VAL A 41 -33.58 -29.69 -11.00
C VAL A 41 -33.13 -28.66 -12.04
N ILE A 42 -33.83 -28.58 -13.18
CA ILE A 42 -33.47 -27.64 -14.25
C ILE A 42 -33.55 -26.19 -13.76
N ILE A 43 -34.66 -25.79 -13.14
CA ILE A 43 -34.84 -24.40 -12.74
C ILE A 43 -33.88 -23.99 -11.63
N THR A 44 -33.57 -24.90 -10.70
CA THR A 44 -32.57 -24.66 -9.64
C THR A 44 -31.17 -24.52 -10.24
N ALA A 45 -30.79 -25.36 -11.21
CA ALA A 45 -29.51 -25.25 -11.90
C ALA A 45 -29.38 -23.94 -12.69
N VAL A 46 -30.45 -23.54 -13.39
CA VAL A 46 -30.53 -22.25 -14.11
C VAL A 46 -30.41 -21.08 -13.13
N PHE A 47 -31.09 -21.13 -11.99
CA PHE A 47 -30.99 -20.13 -10.93
C PHE A 47 -29.56 -20.03 -10.40
N CYS A 48 -28.92 -21.15 -10.05
CA CYS A 48 -27.54 -21.19 -9.59
C CYS A 48 -26.58 -20.56 -10.61
N ALA A 49 -26.70 -20.94 -11.90
CA ALA A 49 -25.86 -20.38 -12.95
C ALA A 49 -26.08 -18.85 -13.09
N ALA A 50 -27.32 -18.39 -13.12
CA ALA A 50 -27.66 -16.97 -13.20
C ALA A 50 -27.15 -16.18 -11.98
N TYR A 51 -27.24 -16.77 -10.78
CA TYR A 51 -26.77 -16.18 -9.53
C TYR A 51 -25.24 -16.02 -9.52
N LEU A 52 -24.51 -17.07 -9.91
CA LEU A 52 -23.04 -17.02 -10.02
C LEU A 52 -22.57 -16.03 -11.08
N VAL A 53 -23.24 -15.97 -12.23
CA VAL A 53 -22.96 -14.96 -13.26
C VAL A 53 -23.25 -13.56 -12.73
N SER A 54 -24.31 -13.38 -11.94
CA SER A 54 -24.68 -12.08 -11.37
C SER A 54 -23.60 -11.54 -10.44
N PHE A 55 -23.07 -12.37 -9.54
CA PHE A 55 -21.98 -11.99 -8.62
C PHE A 55 -20.62 -11.90 -9.33
N GLY A 56 -20.29 -12.87 -10.18
CA GLY A 56 -19.01 -12.87 -10.90
C GLY A 56 -18.85 -11.74 -11.92
N THR A 57 -19.94 -11.12 -12.36
CA THR A 57 -19.92 -9.95 -13.26
C THR A 57 -20.34 -8.66 -12.56
N VAL A 58 -20.47 -8.67 -11.22
CA VAL A 58 -21.03 -7.52 -10.49
C VAL A 58 -20.16 -6.26 -10.58
N HIS A 59 -18.90 -6.39 -11.00
CA HIS A 59 -17.91 -5.32 -11.18
C HIS A 59 -17.47 -5.08 -12.64
N ASP A 60 -17.97 -5.87 -13.60
CA ASP A 60 -17.55 -5.81 -15.01
C ASP A 60 -18.61 -5.12 -15.87
N TYR A 61 -18.33 -3.94 -16.45
CA TYR A 61 -19.34 -3.28 -17.30
C TYR A 61 -18.84 -2.47 -18.51
N PRO A 62 -19.52 -2.61 -19.68
CA PRO A 62 -19.40 -1.71 -20.82
C PRO A 62 -19.96 -0.31 -20.51
N ARG A 63 -19.39 0.71 -21.16
CA ARG A 63 -19.72 2.14 -20.94
C ARG A 63 -21.20 2.45 -21.24
N GLY A 64 -21.86 3.25 -20.39
CA GLY A 64 -23.15 3.91 -20.70
C GLY A 64 -24.35 3.57 -19.80
N TRP A 65 -24.29 2.50 -19.00
CA TRP A 65 -25.39 2.12 -18.09
C TRP A 65 -25.10 2.54 -16.65
N SER A 66 -26.11 2.95 -15.88
CA SER A 66 -25.92 3.21 -14.44
C SER A 66 -25.91 1.90 -13.63
N HIS A 67 -25.17 1.88 -12.52
CA HIS A 67 -25.04 0.70 -11.65
C HIS A 67 -26.39 0.14 -11.20
N ASN A 68 -27.29 1.02 -10.75
CA ASN A 68 -28.59 0.64 -10.22
C ASN A 68 -29.47 -0.07 -11.28
N HIS A 69 -29.45 0.38 -12.54
CA HIS A 69 -30.21 -0.28 -13.61
C HIS A 69 -29.74 -1.71 -13.86
N ARG A 70 -28.43 -1.96 -13.74
CA ARG A 70 -27.86 -3.29 -13.97
C ARG A 70 -28.17 -4.25 -12.84
N VAL A 71 -28.08 -3.78 -11.60
CA VAL A 71 -28.51 -4.55 -10.43
C VAL A 71 -30.00 -4.87 -10.53
N ALA A 72 -30.83 -3.89 -10.92
CA ALA A 72 -32.26 -4.09 -11.12
C ALA A 72 -32.56 -5.16 -12.20
N ILE A 73 -31.88 -5.12 -13.35
CA ILE A 73 -32.06 -6.15 -14.39
C ILE A 73 -31.73 -7.54 -13.88
N ARG A 74 -30.59 -7.71 -13.20
CA ARG A 74 -30.20 -9.01 -12.65
C ARG A 74 -31.18 -9.51 -11.60
N TRP A 75 -31.63 -8.61 -10.73
CA TRP A 75 -32.64 -8.90 -9.73
C TRP A 75 -33.94 -9.37 -10.38
N VAL A 76 -34.40 -8.67 -11.43
CA VAL A 76 -35.60 -9.07 -12.20
C VAL A 76 -35.40 -10.42 -12.88
N ILE A 77 -34.25 -10.67 -13.50
CA ILE A 77 -33.94 -11.98 -14.12
C ILE A 77 -34.02 -13.09 -13.07
N LEU A 78 -33.36 -12.93 -11.92
CA LEU A 78 -33.40 -13.92 -10.84
C LEU A 78 -34.81 -14.11 -10.28
N ALA A 79 -35.59 -13.03 -10.14
CA ALA A 79 -36.96 -13.09 -9.67
C ALA A 79 -37.89 -13.82 -10.66
N LEU A 80 -37.71 -13.62 -11.97
CA LEU A 80 -38.44 -14.33 -13.01
C LEU A 80 -38.08 -15.82 -13.04
N ILE A 81 -36.79 -16.17 -12.88
CA ILE A 81 -36.35 -17.58 -12.76
C ILE A 81 -36.96 -18.22 -11.51
N ALA A 82 -36.93 -17.52 -10.37
CA ALA A 82 -37.58 -17.99 -9.14
C ALA A 82 -39.08 -18.22 -9.36
N LEU A 83 -39.79 -17.27 -9.99
CA LEU A 83 -41.23 -17.40 -10.27
C LEU A 83 -41.54 -18.58 -11.20
N ALA A 84 -40.66 -18.89 -12.16
CA ALA A 84 -40.80 -20.08 -13.01
C ALA A 84 -40.68 -21.39 -12.22
N ALA A 85 -40.18 -21.37 -10.97
CA ALA A 85 -40.10 -22.54 -10.09
C ALA A 85 -41.42 -22.89 -9.37
N VAL A 86 -42.45 -22.03 -9.41
CA VAL A 86 -43.76 -22.25 -8.76
C VAL A 86 -44.36 -23.64 -9.04
N PRO A 87 -44.41 -24.16 -10.29
CA PRO A 87 -45.08 -25.44 -10.58
C PRO A 87 -44.46 -26.66 -9.89
N SER A 88 -43.19 -26.59 -9.50
CA SER A 88 -42.49 -27.68 -8.79
C SER A 88 -42.27 -27.40 -7.31
N HIS A 89 -42.13 -26.14 -6.89
CA HIS A 89 -41.79 -25.78 -5.51
C HIS A 89 -43.00 -25.39 -4.65
N GLY A 90 -44.11 -24.94 -5.25
CA GLY A 90 -45.26 -24.44 -4.51
C GLY A 90 -44.86 -23.31 -3.54
N ALA A 91 -45.25 -23.42 -2.26
CA ALA A 91 -44.90 -22.44 -1.22
C ALA A 91 -43.38 -22.37 -0.93
N TRP A 92 -42.61 -23.41 -1.23
CA TRP A 92 -41.16 -23.43 -0.99
C TRP A 92 -40.35 -22.54 -1.93
N ILE A 93 -40.98 -21.90 -2.92
CA ILE A 93 -40.34 -20.87 -3.76
C ILE A 93 -39.71 -19.74 -2.94
N VAL A 94 -40.19 -19.50 -1.71
CA VAL A 94 -39.61 -18.51 -0.80
C VAL A 94 -38.12 -18.75 -0.50
N VAL A 95 -37.60 -19.97 -0.71
CA VAL A 95 -36.17 -20.29 -0.58
C VAL A 95 -35.28 -19.43 -1.50
N PHE A 96 -35.82 -18.89 -2.59
CA PHE A 96 -35.06 -18.00 -3.49
C PHE A 96 -34.97 -16.55 -2.98
N VAL A 97 -35.82 -16.13 -2.04
CA VAL A 97 -35.88 -14.74 -1.53
C VAL A 97 -34.57 -14.28 -0.86
N PRO A 98 -33.91 -15.08 -0.01
CA PRO A 98 -32.59 -14.73 0.54
C PRO A 98 -31.54 -14.40 -0.52
N TYR A 99 -31.54 -15.10 -1.66
CA TYR A 99 -30.59 -14.89 -2.74
C TYR A 99 -30.87 -13.59 -3.50
N LEU A 100 -32.14 -13.25 -3.71
CA LEU A 100 -32.54 -11.94 -4.22
C LEU A 100 -32.10 -10.82 -3.26
N GLY A 101 -32.27 -11.03 -1.96
CA GLY A 101 -31.81 -10.11 -0.93
C GLY A 101 -30.30 -9.96 -0.89
N ALA A 102 -29.54 -11.05 -1.06
CA ALA A 102 -28.08 -11.03 -1.11
C ALA A 102 -27.55 -10.15 -2.23
N LEU A 103 -28.06 -10.31 -3.45
CA LEU A 103 -27.65 -9.46 -4.57
C LEU A 103 -27.82 -7.97 -4.24
N ILE A 104 -28.91 -7.60 -3.58
CA ILE A 104 -29.23 -6.22 -3.21
C ILE A 104 -28.38 -5.73 -2.03
N ALA A 105 -28.23 -6.54 -0.98
CA ALA A 105 -27.49 -6.21 0.23
C ALA A 105 -26.01 -5.93 -0.03
N PHE A 106 -25.39 -6.66 -0.96
CA PHE A 106 -23.97 -6.51 -1.29
C PHE A 106 -23.68 -5.48 -2.38
N THR A 107 -24.70 -4.90 -3.03
CA THR A 107 -24.48 -4.02 -4.21
C THR A 107 -25.11 -2.64 -4.12
N LEU A 108 -26.10 -2.45 -3.24
CA LEU A 108 -26.81 -1.18 -3.08
C LEU A 108 -26.58 -0.57 -1.69
N PRO A 109 -26.79 0.74 -1.54
CA PRO A 109 -26.75 1.41 -0.24
C PRO A 109 -27.74 0.80 0.75
N LEU A 110 -27.36 0.72 2.03
CA LEU A 110 -28.11 0.07 3.10
C LEU A 110 -29.60 0.45 3.14
N LYS A 111 -29.94 1.75 3.02
CA LYS A 111 -31.33 2.22 3.07
C LYS A 111 -32.17 1.70 1.89
N THR A 112 -31.60 1.75 0.69
CA THR A 112 -32.24 1.25 -0.54
C THR A 112 -32.38 -0.26 -0.48
N ALA A 113 -31.32 -0.95 -0.05
CA ALA A 113 -31.30 -2.40 0.09
C ALA A 113 -32.34 -2.89 1.10
N ALA A 114 -32.39 -2.28 2.28
CA ALA A 114 -33.38 -2.59 3.31
C ALA A 114 -34.82 -2.44 2.80
N THR A 115 -35.09 -1.36 2.06
CA THR A 115 -36.44 -1.09 1.51
C THR A 115 -36.84 -2.14 0.48
N ILE A 116 -35.95 -2.48 -0.45
CA ILE A 116 -36.21 -3.49 -1.49
C ILE A 116 -36.39 -4.88 -0.86
N ILE A 117 -35.53 -5.26 0.09
CA ILE A 117 -35.60 -6.55 0.79
C ILE A 117 -36.91 -6.67 1.56
N ALA A 118 -37.29 -5.65 2.33
CA ALA A 118 -38.53 -5.64 3.09
C ALA A 118 -39.76 -5.73 2.16
N PHE A 119 -39.77 -4.98 1.06
CA PHE A 119 -40.84 -5.04 0.06
C PHE A 119 -40.91 -6.41 -0.61
N THR A 120 -39.77 -7.00 -0.98
CA THR A 120 -39.70 -8.34 -1.58
C THR A 120 -40.25 -9.41 -0.63
N GLY A 121 -39.83 -9.39 0.63
CA GLY A 121 -40.33 -10.31 1.66
C GLY A 121 -41.84 -10.16 1.88
N LEU A 122 -42.34 -8.91 1.93
CA LEU A 122 -43.77 -8.63 2.06
C LEU A 122 -44.57 -9.20 0.87
N VAL A 123 -44.14 -8.92 -0.36
CA VAL A 123 -44.82 -9.45 -1.56
C VAL A 123 -44.77 -10.98 -1.60
N ALA A 124 -43.63 -11.58 -1.29
CA ALA A 124 -43.46 -13.03 -1.25
C ALA A 124 -44.26 -13.71 -0.11
N SER A 125 -44.65 -12.96 0.92
CA SER A 125 -45.47 -13.48 2.01
C SER A 125 -46.95 -13.64 1.64
N ILE A 126 -47.45 -12.89 0.64
CA ILE A 126 -48.87 -12.88 0.25
C ILE A 126 -49.31 -14.28 -0.25
N PRO A 127 -48.61 -14.93 -1.20
CA PRO A 127 -49.01 -16.26 -1.66
C PRO A 127 -48.95 -17.31 -0.54
N VAL A 128 -47.96 -17.23 0.35
CA VAL A 128 -47.84 -18.14 1.51
C VAL A 128 -49.05 -17.99 2.42
N TRP A 129 -49.45 -16.75 2.72
CA TRP A 129 -50.62 -16.47 3.57
C TRP A 129 -51.92 -16.98 2.97
N VAL A 130 -52.08 -16.86 1.65
CA VAL A 130 -53.31 -17.24 0.94
C VAL A 130 -53.41 -18.75 0.74
N TYR A 131 -52.31 -19.42 0.38
CA TYR A 131 -52.33 -20.81 -0.07
C TYR A 131 -51.72 -21.83 0.91
N ASP A 132 -50.88 -21.41 1.86
CA ASP A 132 -50.20 -22.29 2.82
C ASP A 132 -50.07 -21.64 4.22
N ARG A 133 -51.17 -21.05 4.71
CA ARG A 133 -51.23 -20.32 6.00
C ARG A 133 -50.62 -21.10 7.18
N PRO A 134 -50.80 -22.42 7.35
CA PRO A 134 -50.21 -23.15 8.47
C PRO A 134 -48.68 -23.05 8.53
N ARG A 135 -48.01 -22.93 7.37
CA ARG A 135 -46.54 -22.81 7.28
C ARG A 135 -46.03 -21.37 7.27
N PHE A 136 -46.92 -20.38 7.38
CA PHE A 136 -46.54 -18.97 7.29
C PHE A 136 -45.48 -18.59 8.34
N VAL A 137 -45.65 -19.07 9.58
CA VAL A 137 -44.70 -18.82 10.67
C VAL A 137 -43.36 -19.52 10.41
N ASP A 138 -43.41 -20.77 9.95
CA ASP A 138 -42.19 -21.56 9.66
C ASP A 138 -41.35 -20.92 8.54
N LEU A 139 -42.01 -20.35 7.53
CA LEU A 139 -41.35 -19.72 6.39
C LEU A 139 -40.96 -18.25 6.65
N ALA A 140 -41.41 -17.64 7.75
CA ALA A 140 -41.09 -16.26 8.08
C ALA A 140 -39.58 -16.02 8.27
N ILE A 141 -38.85 -17.02 8.79
CA ILE A 141 -37.39 -16.95 8.92
C ILE A 141 -36.71 -16.87 7.55
N ILE A 142 -37.21 -17.60 6.55
CA ILE A 142 -36.69 -17.57 5.17
C ILE A 142 -37.05 -16.23 4.48
N LEU A 143 -38.25 -15.72 4.73
CA LEU A 143 -38.75 -14.48 4.13
C LEU A 143 -38.11 -13.21 4.70
N PHE A 144 -37.79 -13.20 6.00
CA PHE A 144 -37.36 -11.99 6.69
C PHE A 144 -36.06 -12.18 7.49
N GLY A 145 -35.91 -13.31 8.19
CA GLY A 145 -34.73 -13.58 9.03
C GLY A 145 -33.43 -13.67 8.22
N TRP A 146 -33.38 -14.55 7.22
CA TRP A 146 -32.21 -14.73 6.37
C TRP A 146 -31.86 -13.46 5.57
N PRO A 147 -32.80 -12.78 4.88
CA PRO A 147 -32.49 -11.52 4.21
C PRO A 147 -32.01 -10.42 5.16
N LEU A 148 -32.52 -10.36 6.39
CA LEU A 148 -32.05 -9.41 7.40
C LEU A 148 -30.61 -9.73 7.86
N LEU A 149 -30.30 -11.01 8.09
CA LEU A 149 -28.94 -11.45 8.40
C LEU A 149 -27.98 -11.09 7.27
N ILE A 150 -28.37 -11.36 6.02
CA ILE A 150 -27.59 -11.04 4.83
C ILE A 150 -27.41 -9.53 4.67
N LEU A 151 -28.43 -8.73 4.96
CA LEU A 151 -28.33 -7.27 4.97
C LEU A 151 -27.32 -6.78 6.02
N ALA A 152 -27.33 -7.39 7.22
CA ALA A 152 -26.37 -7.08 8.27
C ALA A 152 -24.93 -7.44 7.84
N LEU A 153 -24.73 -8.62 7.26
CA LEU A 153 -23.43 -9.03 6.71
C LEU A 153 -22.94 -8.12 5.58
N GLY A 154 -23.83 -7.74 4.66
CA GLY A 154 -23.52 -6.78 3.59
C GLY A 154 -23.14 -5.40 4.13
N ALA A 155 -23.83 -4.93 5.17
CA ALA A 155 -23.51 -3.67 5.85
C ALA A 155 -22.15 -3.71 6.55
N LEU A 156 -21.78 -4.83 7.18
CA LEU A 156 -20.47 -5.01 7.81
C LEU A 156 -19.35 -5.03 6.76
N SER A 157 -19.52 -5.78 5.67
CA SER A 157 -18.56 -5.84 4.57
C SER A 157 -18.31 -4.46 3.95
N GLN A 158 -19.36 -3.70 3.66
CA GLN A 158 -19.21 -2.34 3.10
C GLN A 158 -18.49 -1.38 4.08
N ARG A 159 -18.67 -1.55 5.39
CA ARG A 159 -17.98 -0.75 6.41
C ARG A 159 -16.49 -1.06 6.44
N GLU A 160 -16.12 -2.33 6.41
CA GLU A 160 -14.73 -2.77 6.40
C GLU A 160 -13.98 -2.26 5.17
N ASP A 161 -14.59 -2.32 4.00
CA ASP A 161 -14.03 -1.77 2.76
C ASP A 161 -13.81 -0.25 2.87
N THR A 162 -14.80 0.47 3.43
CA THR A 162 -14.72 1.93 3.60
C THR A 162 -13.64 2.31 4.62
N GLU A 163 -13.56 1.60 5.75
CA GLU A 163 -12.58 1.85 6.80
C GLU A 163 -11.16 1.59 6.31
N THR A 164 -10.96 0.53 5.53
CA THR A 164 -9.66 0.21 4.92
C THR A 164 -9.22 1.29 3.94
N ALA A 165 -10.14 1.77 3.09
CA ALA A 165 -9.86 2.88 2.18
C ALA A 165 -9.51 4.18 2.92
N LEU A 166 -10.26 4.51 3.98
CA LEU A 166 -10.00 5.70 4.80
C LEU A 166 -8.67 5.60 5.55
N ARG A 167 -8.32 4.43 6.09
CA ARG A 167 -7.01 4.21 6.73
C ARG A 167 -5.88 4.43 5.75
N HIS A 168 -5.97 3.86 4.56
CA HIS A 168 -4.98 4.06 3.51
C HIS A 168 -4.85 5.55 3.12
N ASP A 169 -5.96 6.27 2.99
CA ASP A 169 -5.93 7.71 2.68
C ASP A 169 -5.33 8.55 3.82
N LEU A 170 -5.59 8.17 5.08
CA LEU A 170 -4.98 8.80 6.27
C LEU A 170 -3.48 8.53 6.35
N ASP A 171 -3.05 7.29 6.12
CA ASP A 171 -1.63 6.93 6.11
C ASP A 171 -0.87 7.72 5.03
N LEU A 172 -1.45 7.85 3.84
CA LEU A 172 -0.88 8.69 2.77
C LEU A 172 -0.87 10.17 3.12
N ALA A 173 -1.87 10.68 3.82
CA ALA A 173 -1.93 12.08 4.26
C ALA A 173 -0.86 12.37 5.33
N GLN A 174 -0.71 11.49 6.32
CA GLN A 174 0.32 11.59 7.35
C GLN A 174 1.71 11.56 6.74
N GLN A 175 1.98 10.64 5.80
CA GLN A 175 3.23 10.61 5.06
C GLN A 175 3.53 11.97 4.41
N ARG A 176 2.54 12.59 3.74
CA ARG A 176 2.71 13.91 3.10
C ARG A 176 3.02 15.03 4.10
N GLU A 177 2.42 14.97 5.29
CA GLU A 177 2.65 15.95 6.35
C GLU A 177 4.07 15.82 6.93
N ASP A 178 4.49 14.58 7.25
CA ASP A 178 5.85 14.29 7.71
C ASP A 178 6.90 14.78 6.69
N ILE A 179 6.65 14.52 5.39
CA ILE A 179 7.49 15.01 4.29
C ILE A 179 7.58 16.53 4.28
N ALA A 180 6.44 17.21 4.43
CA ALA A 180 6.40 18.67 4.40
C ALA A 180 7.18 19.26 5.58
N SER A 181 7.09 18.63 6.76
CA SER A 181 7.87 19.00 7.94
C SER A 181 9.36 18.83 7.70
N ASP A 182 9.81 17.64 7.26
CA ASP A 182 11.24 17.35 7.02
C ASP A 182 11.87 18.30 5.99
N ILE A 183 11.13 18.60 4.91
CA ILE A 183 11.59 19.55 3.88
C ILE A 183 11.62 20.97 4.45
N HIS A 184 10.61 21.36 5.23
CA HIS A 184 10.52 22.69 5.81
C HIS A 184 11.64 22.93 6.84
N ASP A 185 11.94 21.96 7.69
CA ASP A 185 13.01 22.06 8.67
C ASP A 185 14.38 22.13 7.99
N LEU A 186 14.62 21.28 6.98
CA LEU A 186 15.84 21.32 6.18
C LEU A 186 16.02 22.68 5.47
N LEU A 187 14.97 23.18 4.80
CA LEU A 187 15.04 24.45 4.10
C LEU A 187 15.13 25.65 5.05
N GLY A 188 14.44 25.61 6.19
CA GLY A 188 14.38 26.70 7.16
C GLY A 188 15.75 27.03 7.74
N HIS A 189 16.51 26.03 8.15
CA HIS A 189 17.87 26.22 8.68
C HIS A 189 18.83 26.78 7.62
N THR A 190 18.83 26.20 6.41
CA THR A 190 19.72 26.67 5.34
C THR A 190 19.38 28.09 4.90
N LEU A 191 18.10 28.40 4.69
CA LEU A 191 17.70 29.74 4.25
C LEU A 191 18.07 30.81 5.29
N THR A 192 17.98 30.47 6.57
CA THR A 192 18.44 31.36 7.65
C THR A 192 19.95 31.60 7.57
N ALA A 193 20.76 30.55 7.37
CA ALA A 193 22.21 30.66 7.23
C ALA A 193 22.60 31.46 5.97
N ILE A 194 21.95 31.23 4.83
CA ILE A 194 22.15 31.99 3.59
C ILE A 194 21.87 33.48 3.84
N ASN A 195 20.78 33.81 4.52
CA ASN A 195 20.41 35.20 4.78
C ASN A 195 21.44 35.92 5.68
N LEU A 196 21.90 35.26 6.74
CA LEU A 196 22.93 35.78 7.63
C LEU A 196 24.25 36.04 6.89
N LYS A 197 24.70 35.07 6.08
CA LYS A 197 25.92 35.20 5.28
C LYS A 197 25.79 36.30 4.22
N ALA A 198 24.63 36.43 3.58
CA ALA A 198 24.37 37.49 2.62
C ALA A 198 24.47 38.88 3.28
N GLU A 199 23.99 39.01 4.52
CA GLU A 199 24.13 40.25 5.27
C GLU A 199 25.59 40.56 5.66
N VAL A 200 26.38 39.55 6.04
CA VAL A 200 27.82 39.69 6.28
C VAL A 200 28.54 40.12 5.00
N ALA A 201 28.31 39.42 3.88
CA ALA A 201 28.88 39.76 2.58
C ALA A 201 28.56 41.22 2.22
N ARG A 202 27.30 41.64 2.36
CA ARG A 202 26.85 43.02 2.08
C ARG A 202 27.61 44.06 2.90
N ARG A 203 27.91 43.79 4.18
CA ARG A 203 28.67 44.70 5.05
C ARG A 203 30.16 44.74 4.71
N LEU A 204 30.68 43.72 4.03
CA LEU A 204 32.10 43.60 3.66
C LEU A 204 32.42 44.09 2.25
N ILE A 205 31.44 44.27 1.37
CA ILE A 205 31.65 44.66 -0.06
C ILE A 205 32.64 45.82 -0.23
N ASP A 206 32.49 46.91 0.54
CA ASP A 206 33.36 48.09 0.42
C ASP A 206 34.60 48.02 1.33
N ARG A 207 34.57 47.18 2.36
CA ARG A 207 35.58 47.14 3.44
C ARG A 207 36.63 46.06 3.24
N ASP A 208 36.21 44.88 2.80
CA ASP A 208 37.04 43.72 2.53
C ASP A 208 36.39 42.92 1.39
N PRO A 209 36.57 43.36 0.12
CA PRO A 209 35.95 42.73 -1.03
C PRO A 209 36.31 41.25 -1.17
N THR A 210 37.52 40.87 -0.73
CA THR A 210 38.01 39.49 -0.77
C THR A 210 37.20 38.59 0.15
N LYS A 211 36.93 39.01 1.39
CA LYS A 211 36.05 38.26 2.30
C LYS A 211 34.59 38.27 1.85
N ALA A 212 34.11 39.38 1.27
CA ALA A 212 32.77 39.43 0.70
C ALA A 212 32.60 38.40 -0.43
N ALA A 213 33.60 38.25 -1.31
CA ALA A 213 33.61 37.23 -2.35
C ALA A 213 33.59 35.81 -1.77
N ALA A 214 34.37 35.54 -0.72
CA ALA A 214 34.36 34.24 -0.04
C ALA A 214 32.99 33.89 0.56
N GLU A 215 32.33 34.84 1.24
CA GLU A 215 30.97 34.63 1.78
C GLU A 215 29.94 34.37 0.68
N LEU A 216 30.04 35.05 -0.47
CA LEU A 216 29.17 34.81 -1.63
C LEU A 216 29.40 33.41 -2.24
N GLU A 217 30.63 32.94 -2.27
CA GLU A 217 30.97 31.59 -2.72
C GLU A 217 30.39 30.53 -1.77
N GLU A 218 30.50 30.75 -0.46
CA GLU A 218 29.87 29.89 0.55
C GLU A 218 28.35 29.86 0.42
N ILE A 219 27.69 30.98 0.15
CA ILE A 219 26.23 31.03 -0.12
C ILE A 219 25.88 30.19 -1.35
N SER A 220 26.63 30.32 -2.44
CA SER A 220 26.42 29.53 -3.66
C SER A 220 26.60 28.03 -3.39
N SER A 221 27.63 27.66 -2.64
CA SER A 221 27.89 26.28 -2.24
C SER A 221 26.74 25.71 -1.38
N LEU A 222 26.35 26.45 -0.34
CA LEU A 222 25.28 26.07 0.58
C LEU A 222 23.94 25.91 -0.15
N SER A 223 23.62 26.80 -1.09
CA SER A 223 22.42 26.71 -1.92
C SER A 223 22.40 25.45 -2.81
N ARG A 224 23.52 25.14 -3.48
CA ARG A 224 23.64 23.92 -4.31
C ARG A 224 23.48 22.66 -3.47
N LEU A 225 24.12 22.63 -2.31
CA LEU A 225 24.08 21.50 -1.38
C LEU A 225 22.66 21.25 -0.87
N SER A 226 21.95 22.29 -0.44
CA SER A 226 20.56 22.13 0.00
C SER A 226 19.60 21.73 -1.11
N LEU A 227 19.80 22.22 -2.34
CA LEU A 227 19.02 21.74 -3.48
C LEU A 227 19.28 20.25 -3.77
N ALA A 228 20.53 19.80 -3.62
CA ALA A 228 20.91 18.39 -3.75
C ALA A 228 20.25 17.53 -2.66
N GLU A 229 20.20 18.02 -1.43
CA GLU A 229 19.60 17.34 -0.27
C GLU A 229 18.08 17.24 -0.39
N VAL A 230 17.40 18.28 -0.89
CA VAL A 230 15.97 18.22 -1.23
C VAL A 230 15.72 17.19 -2.34
N ARG A 231 16.52 17.19 -3.42
CA ARG A 231 16.37 16.23 -4.53
C ARG A 231 16.64 14.79 -4.11
N SER A 232 17.60 14.58 -3.21
CA SER A 232 17.90 13.26 -2.66
C SER A 232 16.74 12.77 -1.78
N THR A 233 16.16 13.65 -0.96
CA THR A 233 14.97 13.35 -0.13
C THR A 233 13.78 12.95 -0.99
N VAL A 234 13.45 13.74 -2.03
CA VAL A 234 12.37 13.40 -2.98
C VAL A 234 12.61 12.08 -3.70
N THR A 235 13.88 11.74 -3.98
CA THR A 235 14.22 10.45 -4.58
C THR A 235 13.88 9.30 -3.66
N ARG A 236 14.33 9.36 -2.40
CA ARG A 236 14.10 8.31 -1.41
C ARG A 236 12.62 8.05 -1.20
N MET A 237 11.83 9.12 -1.23
CA MET A 237 10.37 9.00 -1.16
C MET A 237 9.77 8.25 -2.35
N LYS A 238 10.27 8.48 -3.57
CA LYS A 238 9.76 7.78 -4.76
C LYS A 238 10.14 6.30 -4.78
N ASN A 239 11.30 5.96 -4.22
CA ASN A 239 11.85 4.61 -4.18
C ASN A 239 12.35 4.32 -2.75
N PRO A 240 11.47 3.90 -1.81
CA PRO A 240 11.84 3.62 -0.42
C PRO A 240 12.50 2.24 -0.29
N THR A 241 13.57 2.04 -1.04
CA THR A 241 14.36 0.81 -1.09
C THR A 241 15.83 1.18 -1.05
N PHE A 242 16.71 0.25 -0.69
CA PHE A 242 18.16 0.48 -0.74
C PHE A 242 18.62 0.89 -2.15
N ALA A 243 17.97 0.37 -3.20
CA ALA A 243 18.21 0.80 -4.58
C ALA A 243 17.90 2.29 -4.79
N GLY A 244 16.83 2.79 -4.17
CA GLY A 244 16.51 4.22 -4.16
C GLY A 244 17.51 5.05 -3.37
N GLU A 245 18.09 4.52 -2.28
CA GLU A 245 19.15 5.18 -1.53
C GLU A 245 20.44 5.33 -2.36
N ILE A 246 20.86 4.29 -3.09
CA ILE A 246 21.99 4.35 -4.03
C ILE A 246 21.75 5.41 -5.12
N GLN A 247 20.53 5.49 -5.65
CA GLN A 247 20.16 6.55 -6.59
C GLN A 247 20.23 7.94 -5.94
N ALA A 248 19.79 8.09 -4.69
CA ALA A 248 19.83 9.36 -3.96
C ALA A 248 21.29 9.80 -3.69
N ALA A 249 22.13 8.86 -3.26
CA ALA A 249 23.57 9.03 -3.08
C ALA A 249 24.28 9.47 -4.37
N ARG A 250 23.96 8.83 -5.50
CA ARG A 250 24.48 9.24 -6.82
C ARG A 250 24.17 10.71 -7.12
N ARG A 251 22.91 11.12 -6.97
CA ARG A 251 22.48 12.50 -7.26
C ARG A 251 23.15 13.52 -6.37
N ILE A 252 23.27 13.26 -5.06
CA ILE A 252 23.81 14.24 -4.13
C ILE A 252 25.30 14.48 -4.42
N LEU A 253 26.07 13.40 -4.70
CA LEU A 253 27.47 13.48 -5.10
C LEU A 253 27.64 14.21 -6.45
N GLU A 254 26.87 13.84 -7.47
CA GLU A 254 26.94 14.48 -8.80
C GLU A 254 26.57 15.97 -8.74
N THR A 255 25.56 16.33 -7.94
CA THR A 255 25.14 17.74 -7.78
C THR A 255 26.21 18.56 -7.04
N ALA A 256 26.98 17.91 -6.16
CA ALA A 256 28.14 18.51 -5.49
C ALA A 256 29.39 18.57 -6.39
N GLY A 257 29.34 18.04 -7.62
CA GLY A 257 30.48 17.99 -8.53
C GLY A 257 31.47 16.88 -8.22
N ILE A 258 31.07 15.88 -7.45
CA ILE A 258 31.89 14.72 -7.06
C ILE A 258 31.57 13.56 -8.01
N GLN A 259 32.59 13.00 -8.65
CA GLN A 259 32.43 11.82 -9.51
C GLN A 259 32.09 10.59 -8.64
N ALA A 260 30.94 9.99 -8.92
CA ALA A 260 30.34 8.97 -8.05
C ALA A 260 30.49 7.55 -8.64
N HIS A 261 31.28 6.70 -7.99
CA HIS A 261 31.51 5.31 -8.34
C HIS A 261 30.69 4.39 -7.42
N LEU A 262 29.40 4.23 -7.72
CA LEU A 262 28.47 3.36 -6.99
C LEU A 262 28.19 2.06 -7.76
N PRO A 263 27.87 0.94 -7.08
CA PRO A 263 27.60 -0.34 -7.71
C PRO A 263 26.41 -0.27 -8.68
N GLU A 264 26.57 -0.87 -9.87
CA GLU A 264 25.52 -0.98 -10.90
C GLU A 264 24.59 -2.17 -10.63
N THR A 265 25.16 -3.27 -10.14
CA THR A 265 24.42 -4.46 -9.71
C THR A 265 24.36 -4.47 -8.19
N LEU A 266 23.15 -4.44 -7.64
CA LEU A 266 22.94 -4.48 -6.21
C LEU A 266 23.03 -5.92 -5.73
N THR A 267 24.11 -6.26 -5.04
CA THR A 267 24.08 -7.37 -4.07
C THR A 267 23.22 -6.87 -2.91
N GLN A 268 21.99 -7.38 -2.77
CA GLN A 268 21.14 -6.97 -1.66
C GLN A 268 21.80 -7.38 -0.34
N PRO A 269 21.90 -6.48 0.65
CA PRO A 269 22.34 -6.87 1.99
C PRO A 269 21.45 -8.01 2.51
N ARG A 270 22.05 -9.06 3.10
CA ARG A 270 21.29 -10.21 3.61
C ARG A 270 20.37 -9.85 4.77
N ALA A 271 20.78 -8.87 5.57
CA ALA A 271 20.08 -8.37 6.75
C ALA A 271 20.37 -6.87 6.94
N HIS A 272 19.52 -6.20 7.74
CA HIS A 272 19.70 -4.80 8.16
C HIS A 272 19.80 -3.77 7.03
N GLU A 273 18.95 -3.91 5.99
CA GLU A 273 18.84 -2.95 4.87
C GLU A 273 18.67 -1.50 5.34
N ASP A 274 17.92 -1.29 6.43
CA ASP A 274 17.72 0.04 7.03
C ASP A 274 19.01 0.66 7.58
N LEU A 275 19.88 -0.16 8.19
CA LEU A 275 21.16 0.28 8.71
C LEU A 275 22.09 0.69 7.57
N PHE A 276 22.20 -0.14 6.53
CA PHE A 276 23.02 0.18 5.37
C PHE A 276 22.48 1.38 4.58
N SER A 277 21.15 1.51 4.44
CA SER A 277 20.53 2.70 3.84
C SER A 277 20.89 3.96 4.61
N TRP A 278 20.76 3.91 5.93
CA TRP A 278 21.08 5.04 6.80
C TRP A 278 22.58 5.37 6.76
N ALA A 279 23.45 4.35 6.81
CA ALA A 279 24.89 4.50 6.74
C ALA A 279 25.34 5.14 5.41
N LEU A 280 24.82 4.66 4.28
CA LEU A 280 25.12 5.23 2.97
C LEU A 280 24.73 6.71 2.90
N ARG A 281 23.56 7.06 3.43
CA ARG A 281 23.08 8.45 3.49
C ARG A 281 24.02 9.34 4.29
N GLU A 282 24.36 8.91 5.48
CA GLU A 282 25.18 9.68 6.40
C GLU A 282 26.60 9.86 5.85
N LEU A 283 27.20 8.78 5.34
CA LEU A 283 28.55 8.82 4.77
C LEU A 283 28.62 9.68 3.52
N THR A 284 27.66 9.57 2.60
CA THR A 284 27.65 10.40 1.38
C THR A 284 27.36 11.87 1.69
N THR A 285 26.53 12.16 2.68
CA THR A 285 26.31 13.54 3.17
C THR A 285 27.59 14.11 3.78
N ASN A 286 28.32 13.30 4.55
CA ASN A 286 29.59 13.71 5.15
C ASN A 286 30.67 13.99 4.10
N VAL A 287 30.78 13.17 3.05
CA VAL A 287 31.65 13.45 1.91
C VAL A 287 31.30 14.81 1.30
N VAL A 288 30.02 15.04 0.97
CA VAL A 288 29.58 16.29 0.34
C VAL A 288 29.81 17.52 1.23
N ARG A 289 29.64 17.40 2.56
CA ARG A 289 29.75 18.53 3.49
C ARG A 289 31.19 18.83 3.93
N HIS A 290 32.04 17.81 4.04
CA HIS A 290 33.29 17.95 4.81
C HIS A 290 34.55 17.53 4.05
N SER A 291 34.47 16.72 3.00
CA SER A 291 35.70 16.17 2.43
C SER A 291 36.39 17.10 1.43
N GLY A 292 35.65 17.91 0.68
CA GLY A 292 36.22 18.62 -0.48
C GLY A 292 36.73 17.68 -1.57
N ALA A 293 36.23 16.43 -1.60
CA ALA A 293 36.62 15.41 -2.57
C ALA A 293 36.16 15.75 -3.99
N THR A 294 36.87 15.20 -4.97
CA THR A 294 36.47 15.20 -6.39
C THR A 294 35.93 13.85 -6.84
N GLN A 295 36.23 12.78 -6.10
CA GLN A 295 35.80 11.41 -6.38
C GLN A 295 35.35 10.70 -5.11
N CYS A 296 34.31 9.88 -5.22
CA CYS A 296 33.79 9.05 -4.14
C CYS A 296 33.41 7.66 -4.67
N TRP A 297 33.79 6.63 -3.93
CA TRP A 297 33.55 5.23 -4.25
C TRP A 297 32.72 4.58 -3.15
N VAL A 298 31.73 3.81 -3.57
CA VAL A 298 30.88 3.01 -2.69
C VAL A 298 31.04 1.55 -3.07
N ILE A 299 31.45 0.72 -2.12
CA ILE A 299 31.53 -0.74 -2.28
C ILE A 299 30.52 -1.35 -1.33
N LEU A 300 29.68 -2.25 -1.88
CA LEU A 300 28.64 -2.95 -1.13
C LEU A 300 28.83 -4.45 -1.28
N THR A 301 28.77 -5.16 -0.16
CA THR A 301 28.68 -6.62 -0.11
C THR A 301 27.42 -7.03 0.66
N GLU A 302 27.18 -8.33 0.84
CA GLU A 302 26.04 -8.81 1.63
C GLU A 302 26.08 -8.34 3.10
N ASP A 303 27.28 -8.13 3.64
CA ASP A 303 27.52 -7.90 5.07
C ASP A 303 28.38 -6.64 5.34
N SER A 304 28.70 -5.85 4.32
CA SER A 304 29.50 -4.63 4.50
C SER A 304 29.19 -3.52 3.51
N LEU A 305 29.36 -2.29 3.98
CA LEU A 305 29.29 -1.06 3.20
C LEU A 305 30.56 -0.25 3.44
N GLN A 306 31.29 0.03 2.36
CA GLN A 306 32.46 0.88 2.39
C GLN A 306 32.23 2.13 1.55
N VAL A 307 32.53 3.29 2.11
CA VAL A 307 32.54 4.58 1.41
C VAL A 307 33.94 5.16 1.50
N THR A 308 34.53 5.45 0.34
CA THR A 308 35.88 6.02 0.21
C THR A 308 35.81 7.32 -0.58
N ASP A 309 36.58 8.34 -0.19
CA ASP A 309 36.70 9.60 -0.91
C ASP A 309 38.16 10.09 -0.97
N ASN A 310 38.48 10.88 -2.00
CA ASN A 310 39.83 11.46 -2.20
C ASN A 310 39.99 12.88 -1.64
N GLY A 311 39.15 13.26 -0.69
CA GLY A 311 39.15 14.59 -0.09
C GLY A 311 40.10 14.72 1.09
N ASN A 312 40.08 15.91 1.71
CA ASN A 312 40.88 16.25 2.86
C ASN A 312 40.33 15.77 4.21
N GLY A 313 39.23 15.01 4.23
CA GLY A 313 38.74 14.12 5.31
C GLY A 313 39.11 14.44 6.77
N PHE A 314 39.31 13.41 7.59
CA PHE A 314 39.69 13.55 9.01
C PHE A 314 41.21 13.72 9.13
N THR A 315 41.68 14.79 9.78
CA THR A 315 43.10 14.96 10.18
C THR A 315 43.50 13.97 11.27
N GLU A 316 44.81 13.73 11.43
CA GLU A 316 45.50 12.55 12.03
C GLU A 316 45.04 11.92 13.37
N ASP A 317 44.01 12.43 14.04
CA ASP A 317 43.44 11.87 15.27
C ASP A 317 42.01 11.33 15.04
N ALA A 318 41.80 10.52 13.99
CA ALA A 318 40.50 9.91 13.67
C ALA A 318 39.94 9.03 14.81
N THR A 319 40.82 8.41 15.61
CA THR A 319 40.45 7.66 16.82
C THR A 319 39.89 8.58 17.92
N GLN A 320 40.35 9.83 17.97
CA GLN A 320 39.90 10.86 18.91
C GLN A 320 38.61 11.54 18.41
N ALA A 321 38.47 11.80 17.11
CA ALA A 321 37.24 12.33 16.51
C ALA A 321 36.02 11.38 16.64
N LEU A 322 36.28 10.06 16.68
CA LEU A 322 35.33 9.00 17.06
C LEU A 322 34.98 8.99 18.56
N ALA A 323 35.85 9.55 19.41
CA ALA A 323 35.65 9.71 20.86
C ALA A 323 34.97 11.05 21.21
N ASP A 324 35.19 12.10 20.40
CA ASP A 324 34.75 13.48 20.65
C ASP A 324 33.32 13.78 20.16
N GLY A 325 32.60 12.79 19.62
CA GLY A 325 31.15 12.90 19.41
C GLY A 325 30.71 13.75 18.22
N LEU A 326 31.43 13.71 17.09
CA LEU A 326 30.88 14.18 15.81
C LEU A 326 29.59 13.38 15.51
N THR A 327 28.47 14.09 15.50
CA THR A 327 27.11 13.56 15.73
C THR A 327 26.62 12.49 14.76
N GLY A 328 27.20 12.42 13.55
CA GLY A 328 26.85 11.44 12.51
C GLY A 328 27.51 10.06 12.69
N LEU A 329 28.83 10.02 12.79
CA LEU A 329 29.60 8.78 12.89
C LEU A 329 29.44 8.08 14.25
N ALA A 330 29.25 8.83 15.33
CA ALA A 330 28.91 8.27 16.63
C ALA A 330 27.55 7.54 16.60
N GLY A 331 26.57 8.12 15.91
CA GLY A 331 25.27 7.48 15.66
C GLY A 331 25.39 6.21 14.81
N LEU A 332 26.26 6.23 13.78
CA LEU A 332 26.55 5.06 12.96
C LEU A 332 27.15 3.92 13.78
N ARG A 333 28.13 4.23 14.63
CA ARG A 333 28.75 3.24 15.50
C ARG A 333 27.74 2.62 16.46
N HIS A 334 26.93 3.45 17.14
CA HIS A 334 25.93 2.96 18.08
C HIS A 334 24.90 2.03 17.42
N ARG A 335 24.43 2.38 16.23
CA ARG A 335 23.48 1.55 15.46
C ARG A 335 24.12 0.26 14.94
N ALA A 336 25.39 0.30 14.56
CA ALA A 336 26.15 -0.87 14.15
C ALA A 336 26.38 -1.83 15.33
N GLU A 337 26.85 -1.32 16.48
CA GLU A 337 27.08 -2.10 17.70
C GLU A 337 25.80 -2.79 18.19
N ALA A 338 24.64 -2.13 18.07
CA ALA A 338 23.34 -2.69 18.45
C ALA A 338 22.96 -3.97 17.67
N VAL A 339 23.57 -4.19 16.49
CA VAL A 339 23.37 -5.38 15.67
C VAL A 339 24.63 -6.27 15.59
N GLY A 340 25.62 -6.02 16.46
CA GLY A 340 26.89 -6.77 16.48
C GLY A 340 27.88 -6.39 15.37
N GLY A 341 27.65 -5.28 14.68
CA GLY A 341 28.53 -4.72 13.65
C GLY A 341 29.62 -3.79 14.20
N GLU A 342 30.55 -3.43 13.33
CA GLU A 342 31.68 -2.56 13.64
C GLU A 342 31.85 -1.47 12.57
N VAL A 343 32.30 -0.29 12.98
CA VAL A 343 32.60 0.84 12.09
C VAL A 343 34.09 1.15 12.17
N ILE A 344 34.78 1.10 11.03
CA ILE A 344 36.20 1.39 10.91
C ILE A 344 36.36 2.61 10.02
N ALA A 345 36.97 3.67 10.54
CA ALA A 345 37.33 4.85 9.76
C ALA A 345 38.85 4.97 9.69
N GLN A 346 39.39 5.13 8.48
CA GLN A 346 40.82 5.26 8.25
C GLN A 346 41.09 6.32 7.18
N ARG A 347 42.16 7.08 7.38
CA ARG A 347 42.80 7.86 6.31
C ARG A 347 44.14 7.23 5.97
N ALA A 348 44.38 6.94 4.70
CA ALA A 348 45.66 6.45 4.22
C ALA A 348 45.88 6.93 2.79
N GLU A 349 47.13 7.21 2.42
CA GLU A 349 47.50 7.53 1.02
C GLU A 349 46.66 8.66 0.36
N GLY A 350 46.18 9.61 1.15
CA GLY A 350 45.38 10.75 0.65
C GLY A 350 43.90 10.46 0.45
N VAL A 351 43.41 9.26 0.78
CA VAL A 351 41.98 8.91 0.77
C VAL A 351 41.45 8.68 2.18
N THR A 352 40.18 9.01 2.37
CA THR A 352 39.41 8.71 3.60
C THR A 352 38.48 7.56 3.30
N THR A 353 38.48 6.53 4.15
CA THR A 353 37.62 5.35 4.00
C THR A 353 36.87 5.09 5.29
N VAL A 354 35.57 4.89 5.18
CA VAL A 354 34.71 4.42 6.27
C VAL A 354 34.07 3.10 5.86
N LEU A 355 34.30 2.06 6.66
CA LEU A 355 33.75 0.72 6.49
C LEU A 355 32.78 0.42 7.64
N LEU A 356 31.55 0.11 7.29
CA LEU A 356 30.59 -0.57 8.16
C LEU A 356 30.61 -2.06 7.81
N ALA A 357 30.88 -2.92 8.80
CA ALA A 357 30.94 -4.37 8.61
C ALA A 357 30.08 -5.10 9.66
N LEU A 358 29.36 -6.12 9.20
CA LEU A 358 28.66 -7.10 10.02
C LEU A 358 29.47 -8.42 10.05
N ASP A 359 29.26 -9.22 11.09
CA ASP A 359 29.80 -10.59 11.23
C ASP A 359 31.34 -10.74 11.07
N GLY A 360 32.11 -9.72 11.46
CA GLY A 360 33.57 -9.80 11.53
C GLY A 360 34.31 -9.61 10.20
N HIS A 361 33.64 -9.16 9.13
CA HIS A 361 34.27 -8.80 7.86
C HIS A 361 35.07 -7.49 7.93
N ARG A 362 36.29 -7.55 8.47
CA ARG A 362 37.15 -6.38 8.75
C ARG A 362 38.06 -5.91 7.61
N LEU A 363 37.88 -6.40 6.39
CA LEU A 363 38.81 -6.10 5.28
C LEU A 363 38.32 -4.90 4.47
N ILE A 364 39.06 -3.79 4.57
CA ILE A 364 38.93 -2.64 3.66
C ILE A 364 39.40 -3.07 2.27
N GLN A 365 38.54 -2.90 1.27
CA GLN A 365 38.89 -3.16 -0.12
C GLN A 365 39.60 -1.93 -0.70
N GLN A 366 40.75 -2.16 -1.35
CA GLN A 366 41.44 -1.09 -2.06
C GLN A 366 40.62 -0.67 -3.29
N VAL A 367 40.38 0.62 -3.37
CA VAL A 367 39.76 1.28 -4.52
C VAL A 367 40.88 1.57 -5.54
N ARG A 368 40.67 1.19 -6.81
CA ARG A 368 41.61 1.47 -7.91
C ARG A 368 41.24 2.71 -8.70
#